data_AF-A0A519Q5K3-F1
#
_entry.id   AF-A0A519Q5K3-F1
#
_cell.length_a   1.000
_cell.length_b   1.000
_cell.length_c   1.000
_cell.angle_alpha   90.00
_cell.angle_beta   90.00
_cell.angle_gamma   90.00
#
_symmetry.space_group_name_H-M   'P 1'
#
loop_
_entity.id
_entity.type
_entity.pdbx_description
1 polymer ?
#
loop_
_entity_poly.entity_id
_entity_poly.type
_entity_poly.pdbx_seq_one_letter_code
_entity_poly.pdbx_strand_id
1 'polypeptide(L)' 'MPDLPAPGASPSAAAAPRAAAPAVASRGLSTLSSDLQFEGNVGGAGDLQIDGQVKGDVKV' A
#
# COMPACT_ATOMS: atom_id res chain seq x y z
N MET A 1 22.16 36.00 23.67
CA MET A 1 21.37 35.78 24.90
C MET A 1 19.97 35.37 24.44
N PRO A 2 19.26 34.37 25.02
CA PRO A 2 19.65 33.19 25.79
C PRO A 2 18.95 31.87 25.28
N ASP A 3 19.28 30.78 25.97
CA ASP A 3 18.94 29.35 25.77
C ASP A 3 17.59 28.90 26.42
N LEU A 4 17.14 27.68 26.06
CA LEU A 4 16.14 26.76 26.70
C LEU A 4 14.62 26.92 26.40
N PRO A 5 13.80 25.82 26.44
CA PRO A 5 14.08 24.48 26.97
C PRO A 5 13.78 23.28 26.03
N ALA A 6 14.55 22.18 26.19
CA ALA A 6 14.09 20.82 25.90
C ALA A 6 13.56 20.21 27.21
N PRO A 7 12.38 19.59 27.24
CA PRO A 7 12.34 18.13 27.36
C PRO A 7 11.07 17.50 26.75
N GLY A 8 11.23 16.81 25.63
CA GLY A 8 10.17 16.02 24.99
C GLY A 8 10.58 14.56 24.80
N ALA A 9 11.23 13.97 25.81
CA ALA A 9 11.41 12.52 25.86
C ALA A 9 10.05 11.87 26.14
N SER A 10 9.28 11.58 25.10
CA SER A 10 8.18 10.63 25.19
C SER A 10 8.76 9.24 24.94
N PRO A 11 8.73 8.31 25.92
CA PRO A 11 9.06 6.93 25.64
C PRO A 11 7.97 6.37 24.72
N SER A 12 8.29 6.18 23.44
CA SER A 12 7.44 5.42 22.54
C SER A 12 7.43 3.98 23.08
N ALA A 13 6.36 3.67 23.81
CA ALA A 13 6.10 2.34 24.35
C ALA A 13 6.24 1.30 23.25
N ALA A 14 7.00 0.24 23.55
CA ALA A 14 7.20 -0.90 22.68
C ALA A 14 5.87 -1.36 22.07
N ALA A 15 5.75 -1.20 20.75
CA ALA A 15 4.57 -1.63 20.01
C ALA A 15 4.52 -3.16 20.02
N ALA A 16 3.54 -3.73 20.73
CA ALA A 16 3.15 -5.11 20.55
C ALA A 16 2.81 -5.37 19.06
N PRO A 17 3.06 -6.58 18.51
CA PRO A 17 2.77 -6.88 17.12
C PRO A 17 1.26 -6.82 16.90
N ARG A 18 0.79 -5.68 16.39
CA ARG A 18 -0.60 -5.49 16.00
C ARG A 18 -0.82 -6.35 14.76
N ALA A 19 -1.74 -7.33 14.86
CA ALA A 19 -2.21 -8.09 13.72
C ALA A 19 -2.50 -7.11 12.57
N ALA A 20 -1.88 -7.36 11.41
CA ALA A 20 -2.00 -6.50 10.24
C ALA A 20 -3.49 -6.39 9.86
N ALA A 21 -4.12 -5.27 10.24
CA ALA A 21 -5.39 -4.91 9.67
C ALA A 21 -5.16 -4.77 8.15
N PRO A 22 -6.06 -5.29 7.29
CA PRO A 22 -5.90 -5.12 5.86
C PRO A 22 -5.81 -3.61 5.62
N ALA A 23 -4.66 -3.17 5.09
CA ALA A 23 -4.44 -1.78 4.78
C ALA A 23 -5.57 -1.35 3.85
N VAL A 24 -6.30 -0.30 4.23
CA VAL A 24 -7.36 0.26 3.39
C VAL A 24 -6.67 0.67 2.10
N ALA A 25 -6.90 -0.10 1.03
CA ALA A 25 -6.26 0.09 -0.25
C ALA A 25 -6.49 1.54 -0.68
N SER A 26 -5.39 2.29 -0.84
CA SER A 26 -5.43 3.65 -1.34
C SER A 26 -6.22 3.63 -2.65
N ARG A 27 -7.37 4.32 -2.68
CA ARG A 27 -8.25 4.44 -3.84
C ARG A 27 -7.61 5.35 -4.90
N GLY A 28 -6.45 4.95 -5.43
CA GLY A 28 -5.64 5.78 -6.31
C GLY A 28 -4.67 5.04 -7.24
N LEU A 29 -4.57 3.71 -7.19
CA LEU A 29 -3.87 2.91 -8.20
C LEU A 29 -4.31 1.46 -8.01
N SER A 30 -5.00 0.90 -9.00
CA SER A 30 -5.30 -0.54 -8.98
C SER A 30 -4.00 -1.28 -9.30
N THR A 31 -3.55 -2.19 -8.43
CA THR A 31 -2.29 -2.93 -8.66
C THR A 31 -2.57 -4.41 -8.82
N LEU A 32 -2.14 -4.97 -9.95
CA LEU A 32 -2.12 -6.41 -10.21
C LEU A 32 -0.73 -6.93 -9.83
N SER A 33 -0.63 -7.50 -8.63
CA SER A 33 0.63 -7.99 -8.07
C SER A 33 1.15 -9.23 -8.81
N SER A 34 2.48 -9.42 -8.82
CA SER A 34 3.18 -10.55 -9.46
C SER A 34 2.84 -11.92 -8.87
N ASP A 35 2.33 -11.94 -7.64
CA ASP A 35 1.95 -13.16 -6.92
C ASP A 35 0.69 -13.80 -7.51
N LEU A 36 -0.08 -13.04 -8.30
CA LEU A 36 -1.36 -13.42 -8.84
C LEU A 36 -1.23 -13.67 -10.34
N GLN A 37 -1.80 -14.79 -10.82
CA GLN A 37 -1.99 -15.02 -12.25
C GLN A 37 -3.43 -14.66 -12.61
N PHE A 38 -3.58 -13.78 -13.60
CA PHE A 38 -4.89 -13.36 -14.09
C PHE A 38 -5.12 -13.94 -15.49
N GLU A 39 -6.22 -14.66 -15.66
CA GLU A 39 -6.63 -15.25 -16.94
C GLU A 39 -8.00 -14.73 -17.36
N GLY A 40 -8.17 -14.44 -18.65
CA GLY A 40 -9.41 -13.92 -19.22
C GLY A 40 -9.41 -12.40 -19.36
N ASN A 41 -10.52 -11.75 -18.97
CA ASN A 41 -10.76 -10.35 -19.28
C ASN A 41 -10.48 -9.49 -18.04
N VAL A 42 -9.46 -8.63 -18.10
CA VAL A 42 -9.08 -7.74 -17.00
C VAL A 42 -9.49 -6.32 -17.32
N GLY A 43 -10.36 -5.75 -16.49
CA GLY A 43 -10.82 -4.37 -16.61
C GLY A 43 -10.28 -3.50 -15.47
N GLY A 44 -9.59 -2.41 -15.81
CA GLY A 44 -9.20 -1.34 -14.90
C GLY A 44 -9.98 -0.06 -15.21
N ALA A 45 -10.01 0.87 -14.25
CA ALA A 45 -10.50 2.22 -14.47
C ALA A 45 -9.48 3.21 -13.90
N GLY A 46 -9.10 4.19 -14.71
CA GLY A 46 -8.03 5.13 -14.35
C GLY A 46 -6.65 4.46 -14.42
N ASP A 47 -5.82 4.67 -13.40
CA ASP A 47 -4.47 4.14 -13.37
C ASP A 47 -4.44 2.68 -12.87
N LEU A 48 -4.07 1.76 -13.77
CA LEU A 48 -3.87 0.34 -13.50
C LEU A 48 -2.37 0.00 -13.64
N GLN A 49 -1.76 -0.40 -12.53
CA GLN A 49 -0.38 -0.89 -12.51
C GLN A 49 -0.40 -2.41 -12.56
N ILE A 50 0.37 -2.98 -13.49
CA ILE A 50 0.53 -4.43 -13.62
C ILE A 50 1.98 -4.77 -13.31
N ASP A 51 2.18 -5.50 -12.24
CA ASP A 51 3.47 -6.01 -11.78
C ASP A 51 3.53 -7.54 -11.89
N GLY A 52 2.58 -8.14 -12.62
CA GLY A 52 2.44 -9.59 -12.76
C GLY A 52 2.11 -10.04 -14.17
N GLN A 53 1.71 -11.30 -14.29
CA GLN A 53 1.38 -11.92 -15.56
C GLN A 53 -0.13 -11.94 -15.78
N VAL A 54 -0.56 -11.38 -16.90
CA VAL A 54 -1.96 -11.43 -17.36
C VAL A 54 -2.01 -12.17 -18.70
N LYS A 55 -2.89 -13.15 -18.79
CA LYS A 55 -3.12 -13.94 -20.01
C LYS A 55 -4.56 -13.75 -20.48
N GLY A 56 -4.71 -12.92 -21.50
CA GLY A 56 -6.01 -12.56 -22.07
C GLY A 56 -6.03 -11.09 -22.45
N ASP A 57 -7.20 -10.48 -22.38
CA ASP A 57 -7.44 -9.11 -22.79
C ASP A 57 -7.41 -8.17 -21.58
N VAL A 58 -6.64 -7.08 -21.68
CA VAL A 58 -6.58 -6.03 -20.66
C VAL A 58 -7.19 -4.75 -21.23
N LYS A 59 -8.16 -4.20 -20.50
CA LYS A 59 -8.82 -2.92 -20.82
C LYS A 59 -8.64 -1.97 -19.65
N VAL A 60 -8.08 -0.80 -19.92
CA VAL A 60 -7.83 0.28 -18.95
C VAL A 60 -8.57 1.54 -19.34
#